data_AF-A0A9W5Y961-F1
#
_entry.id   AF-A0A9W5Y961-F1
#
_cell.length_a   1.000
_cell.length_b   1.000
_cell.length_c   1.000
_cell.angle_alpha   90.00
_cell.angle_beta   90.00
_cell.angle_gamma   90.00
#
_symmetry.space_group_name_H-M   'P 1'
#
loop_
_entity.id
_entity.type
_entity.pdbx_description
1 polymer ?
#
loop_
_entity_poly.entity_id
_entity_poly.type
_entity_poly.pdbx_seq_one_letter_code
_entity_poly.pdbx_strand_id
1 'polypeptide(L)'
;MSKIKLQDLITVLNSDVVKYNSCIEMNFCIDDDTEYKDCWLGKMPDKNGKELYWYGLVPDGLQAYDYTELEDMLNAKVFREKSLCDVIERITWYSLDGCSIEKRLPDYINDYENSLKRSAPIPKKRKKNIFDVLKNKNDK
;
A
#
# COMPACT_ATOMS: atom_id res chain seq x y z
N MET A 1 10.01 -16.21 -4.24
CA MET A 1 9.41 -14.91 -4.62
C MET A 1 8.36 -14.58 -3.58
N SER A 2 8.48 -13.42 -2.96
CA SER A 2 7.71 -13.05 -1.77
C SER A 2 6.32 -12.57 -2.19
N LYS A 3 5.29 -13.04 -1.50
CA LYS A 3 3.92 -12.54 -1.65
C LYS A 3 3.58 -11.69 -0.43
N ILE A 4 3.21 -10.44 -0.66
CA ILE A 4 2.67 -9.55 0.36
C ILE A 4 1.15 -9.63 0.27
N LYS A 5 0.48 -9.87 1.40
CA LYS A 5 -0.99 -9.84 1.45
C LYS A 5 -1.46 -8.39 1.35
N LEU A 6 -2.66 -8.19 0.82
CA LEU A 6 -3.27 -6.86 0.74
C LEU A 6 -3.25 -6.11 2.08
N GLN A 7 -3.51 -6.81 3.20
CA GLN A 7 -3.49 -6.20 4.53
C GLN A 7 -2.09 -5.71 4.94
N ASP A 8 -1.04 -6.45 4.60
CA ASP A 8 0.34 -6.08 4.92
C ASP A 8 0.77 -4.89 4.06
N LEU A 9 0.39 -4.88 2.78
CA LEU A 9 0.59 -3.74 1.88
C LEU A 9 -0.11 -2.47 2.41
N ILE A 10 -1.37 -2.59 2.81
CA ILE A 10 -2.14 -1.49 3.42
C ILE A 10 -1.42 -1.00 4.69
N THR A 11 -0.85 -1.90 5.48
CA THR A 11 -0.11 -1.54 6.70
C THR A 11 1.14 -0.72 6.35
N VAL A 12 1.92 -1.19 5.36
CA VAL A 12 3.09 -0.45 4.86
C VAL A 12 2.68 0.94 4.37
N LEU A 13 1.72 1.04 3.46
CA LEU A 13 1.30 2.32 2.85
C LEU A 13 0.58 3.27 3.83
N ASN A 14 0.05 2.80 4.95
CA ASN A 14 -0.48 3.68 6.00
C ASN A 14 0.60 4.27 6.91
N SER A 15 1.86 3.90 6.73
CA SER A 15 2.94 4.47 7.54
C SER A 15 3.09 5.98 7.30
N ASP A 16 3.39 6.70 8.36
CA ASP A 16 3.53 8.15 8.36
C ASP A 16 4.87 8.54 7.75
N VAL A 17 4.82 8.97 6.49
CA VAL A 17 6.00 9.40 5.72
C VAL A 17 6.32 10.88 5.95
N VAL A 18 5.35 11.67 6.42
CA VAL A 18 5.51 13.12 6.62
C VAL A 18 6.36 13.38 7.86
N LYS A 19 6.12 12.65 8.95
CA LYS A 19 6.82 12.84 10.23
C LYS A 19 8.34 12.77 10.12
N TYR A 20 8.87 11.92 9.24
CA TYR A 20 10.30 11.73 9.05
C TYR A 20 10.80 12.18 7.67
N ASN A 21 9.95 12.82 6.87
CA ASN A 21 10.21 13.16 5.47
C ASN A 21 10.82 11.97 4.70
N SER A 22 10.21 10.80 4.86
CA SER A 22 10.66 9.54 4.26
C SER A 22 9.88 9.23 2.98
N CYS A 23 10.32 8.20 2.25
CA CYS A 23 9.59 7.65 1.12
C CYS A 23 9.44 6.15 1.34
N ILE A 24 8.33 5.60 0.87
CA ILE A 24 8.09 4.18 0.73
C ILE A 24 8.12 3.88 -0.77
N GLU A 25 8.96 2.94 -1.18
CA GLU A 25 9.05 2.52 -2.59
C GLU A 25 8.99 1.00 -2.67
N MET A 26 8.10 0.48 -3.52
CA MET A 26 7.90 -0.95 -3.72
C MET A 26 7.98 -1.28 -5.21
N ASN A 27 8.84 -2.24 -5.55
CA ASN A 27 9.01 -2.73 -6.90
C ASN A 27 8.38 -4.11 -7.05
N PHE A 28 7.68 -4.35 -8.15
CA PHE A 28 6.92 -5.57 -8.38
C PHE A 28 6.69 -5.87 -9.86
N CYS A 29 6.23 -7.09 -10.14
CA CYS A 29 5.61 -7.43 -11.42
C CYS A 29 4.26 -8.11 -11.22
N ILE A 30 3.46 -8.15 -12.28
CA ILE A 30 2.29 -9.01 -12.39
C ILE A 30 2.67 -10.28 -13.12
N ASP A 31 2.49 -11.42 -12.46
CA ASP A 31 2.75 -12.74 -13.01
C ASP A 31 1.94 -12.95 -14.31
N ASP A 32 2.63 -13.50 -15.33
CA ASP A 32 2.10 -13.74 -16.67
C ASP A 32 1.61 -12.47 -17.42
N ASP A 33 2.09 -11.27 -17.06
CA ASP A 33 1.85 -10.04 -17.82
C ASP A 33 3.16 -9.44 -18.37
N THR A 34 3.25 -9.28 -19.68
CA THR A 34 4.46 -8.77 -20.35
C THR A 34 4.61 -7.25 -20.27
N GLU A 35 3.53 -6.53 -19.97
CA GLU A 35 3.53 -5.07 -19.84
C GLU A 35 3.98 -4.66 -18.44
N TYR A 36 3.39 -5.27 -17.42
CA TYR A 36 3.60 -4.95 -16.01
C TYR A 36 4.72 -5.78 -15.37
N LYS A 37 5.90 -5.78 -16.00
CA LYS A 37 7.06 -6.58 -15.58
C LYS A 37 8.03 -5.87 -14.62
N ASP A 38 7.94 -4.54 -14.54
CA ASP A 38 8.80 -3.69 -13.70
C ASP A 38 8.00 -2.46 -13.27
N CYS A 39 7.08 -2.70 -12.35
CA CYS A 39 6.18 -1.69 -11.81
C CYS A 39 6.71 -1.18 -10.48
N TRP A 40 6.37 0.07 -10.21
CA TRP A 40 6.68 0.74 -8.97
C TRP A 40 5.42 1.34 -8.36
N LEU A 41 5.34 1.30 -7.05
CA LEU A 41 4.35 2.04 -6.29
C LEU A 41 4.95 2.55 -5.00
N GLY A 42 4.34 3.56 -4.41
CA GLY A 42 4.87 4.09 -3.19
C GLY A 42 4.05 5.19 -2.57
N LYS A 43 4.68 5.82 -1.58
CA LYS A 43 4.14 6.95 -0.85
C LYS A 43 5.26 7.91 -0.46
N MET A 44 5.03 9.20 -0.59
CA MET A 44 5.96 10.24 -0.16
C MET A 44 5.23 11.54 0.24
N PRO A 45 5.89 12.45 0.97
CA PRO A 45 5.40 13.80 1.14
C PRO A 45 5.42 14.58 -0.17
N ASP A 46 4.35 15.32 -0.45
CA ASP A 46 4.32 16.35 -1.49
C ASP A 46 5.10 17.61 -1.02
N LYS A 47 5.24 18.57 -1.93
CA LYS A 47 5.88 19.87 -1.65
C LYS A 47 5.24 20.69 -0.53
N ASN A 48 4.03 20.34 -0.10
CA ASN A 48 3.27 21.00 0.96
C ASN A 48 3.28 20.20 2.26
N GLY A 49 4.02 19.09 2.33
CA GLY A 49 4.05 18.19 3.49
C GLY A 49 2.80 17.34 3.66
N LYS A 50 2.01 17.14 2.59
CA LYS A 50 0.89 16.19 2.55
C LYS A 50 1.33 14.86 2.00
N GLU A 51 0.63 13.79 2.33
CA GLU A 51 0.92 12.48 1.76
C GLU A 51 0.46 12.39 0.31
N LEU A 52 1.29 11.78 -0.53
CA LEU A 52 1.01 11.46 -1.92
C LEU A 52 1.31 9.99 -2.15
N TYR A 53 0.33 9.28 -2.69
CA TYR A 53 0.45 7.89 -3.15
C TYR A 53 0.67 7.88 -4.64
N TRP A 54 1.48 6.95 -5.15
CA TRP A 54 1.82 6.97 -6.56
C TRP A 54 2.03 5.58 -7.15
N TYR A 55 1.85 5.49 -8.47
CA TYR A 55 2.25 4.38 -9.33
C TYR A 55 3.20 4.87 -10.43
N GLY A 56 4.16 4.02 -10.79
CA GLY A 56 4.91 4.08 -12.04
C GLY A 56 4.90 2.70 -12.69
N LEU A 57 4.00 2.45 -13.62
CA LEU A 57 3.70 1.08 -14.08
C LEU A 57 4.51 0.63 -15.30
N VAL A 58 5.11 1.57 -16.03
CA VAL A 58 5.92 1.28 -17.22
C VAL A 58 7.20 2.13 -17.22
N PRO A 59 8.32 1.63 -17.80
CA PRO A 59 9.61 2.33 -17.74
C PRO A 59 9.67 3.68 -18.47
N ASP A 60 8.79 3.90 -19.45
CA ASP A 60 8.74 5.16 -20.20
C ASP A 60 7.99 6.29 -19.45
N GLY A 61 7.40 5.98 -18.29
CA GLY A 61 6.68 6.93 -17.45
C GLY A 61 5.30 7.32 -17.97
N LEU A 62 4.80 6.73 -19.07
CA LEU A 62 3.48 7.07 -19.62
C LEU A 62 2.32 6.62 -18.73
N GLN A 63 2.55 5.64 -17.87
CA GLN A 63 1.58 5.16 -16.86
C GLN A 63 2.05 5.51 -15.46
N ALA A 64 2.21 6.82 -15.20
CA ALA A 64 2.44 7.39 -13.89
C ALA A 64 1.15 8.03 -13.35
N TYR A 65 0.80 7.72 -12.10
CA TYR A 65 -0.44 8.17 -11.49
C TYR A 65 -0.21 8.58 -10.04
N ASP A 66 -0.86 9.66 -9.62
CA ASP A 66 -0.79 10.21 -8.27
C ASP A 66 -2.18 10.21 -7.62
N TYR A 67 -2.23 9.93 -6.32
CA TYR A 67 -3.45 9.90 -5.51
C TYR A 67 -3.20 10.56 -4.16
N THR A 68 -4.22 11.24 -3.63
CA THR A 68 -4.17 11.83 -2.28
C THR A 68 -4.68 10.86 -1.21
N GLU A 69 -5.48 9.86 -1.60
CA GLU A 69 -6.07 8.87 -0.71
C GLU A 69 -5.62 7.46 -1.09
N LEU A 70 -5.29 6.64 -0.09
CA LEU A 70 -4.89 5.25 -0.29
C LEU A 70 -6.03 4.43 -0.93
N GLU A 71 -7.28 4.68 -0.53
CA GLU A 71 -8.44 3.94 -1.08
C GLU A 71 -8.57 4.16 -2.60
N ASP A 72 -8.31 5.37 -3.09
CA ASP A 72 -8.37 5.67 -4.52
C ASP A 72 -7.28 4.91 -5.28
N MET A 73 -6.05 4.92 -4.76
CA MET A 73 -4.92 4.18 -5.34
C MET A 73 -5.21 2.66 -5.41
N LEU A 74 -5.77 2.08 -4.36
CA LEU A 74 -6.06 0.64 -4.30
C LEU A 74 -7.15 0.21 -5.28
N ASN A 75 -8.16 1.06 -5.48
CA ASN A 75 -9.32 0.77 -6.34
C ASN A 75 -9.15 1.29 -7.79
N ALA A 76 -8.12 2.07 -8.07
CA ALA A 76 -7.86 2.62 -9.40
C ALA A 76 -7.65 1.50 -10.43
N LYS A 77 -8.40 1.55 -11.53
CA LYS A 77 -8.42 0.53 -12.58
C LYS A 77 -7.29 0.67 -13.60
N VAL A 78 -6.06 0.71 -13.11
CA VAL A 78 -4.86 1.03 -13.90
C VAL A 78 -4.17 -0.19 -14.52
N PHE A 79 -4.58 -1.41 -14.16
CA PHE A 79 -4.01 -2.67 -14.67
C PHE A 79 -4.96 -3.32 -15.69
N ARG A 80 -5.09 -2.74 -16.89
CA ARG A 80 -6.08 -3.16 -17.91
C ARG A 80 -7.49 -3.31 -17.33
N GLU A 81 -8.03 -2.21 -16.84
CA GLU A 81 -9.36 -2.11 -16.20
C GLU A 81 -9.50 -2.83 -14.84
N LYS A 82 -8.42 -3.42 -14.32
CA LYS A 82 -8.37 -4.03 -12.99
C LYS A 82 -7.65 -3.12 -11.99
N SER A 83 -8.06 -3.24 -10.74
CA SER A 83 -7.46 -2.54 -9.61
C SER A 83 -6.32 -3.33 -8.97
N LEU A 84 -5.56 -2.70 -8.06
CA LEU A 84 -4.53 -3.41 -7.29
C LEU A 84 -5.15 -4.54 -6.46
N CYS A 85 -6.33 -4.29 -5.88
CA CYS A 85 -7.12 -5.29 -5.15
C CYS A 85 -7.45 -6.52 -6.01
N ASP A 86 -7.69 -6.34 -7.31
CA ASP A 86 -8.02 -7.44 -8.23
C ASP A 86 -6.81 -8.27 -8.64
N VAL A 87 -5.60 -7.69 -8.61
CA VAL A 87 -4.37 -8.34 -9.12
C VAL A 87 -3.39 -8.74 -8.04
N ILE A 88 -3.61 -8.37 -6.78
CA ILE A 88 -2.65 -8.56 -5.67
C ILE A 88 -2.11 -10.00 -5.55
N GLU A 89 -2.95 -11.01 -5.76
CA GLU A 89 -2.56 -12.43 -5.64
C GLU A 89 -1.64 -12.89 -6.79
N ARG A 90 -1.62 -12.14 -7.89
CA ARG A 90 -0.75 -12.34 -9.06
C ARG A 90 0.50 -11.47 -9.00
N ILE A 91 0.72 -10.71 -7.93
CA ILE A 91 1.90 -9.86 -7.81
C ILE A 91 3.06 -10.65 -7.20
N THR A 92 4.20 -10.54 -7.87
CA THR A 92 5.51 -10.88 -7.31
C THR A 92 6.20 -9.58 -6.89
N TRP A 93 6.57 -9.49 -5.61
CA TRP A 93 7.26 -8.32 -5.06
C TRP A 93 8.78 -8.53 -5.09
N TYR A 94 9.50 -7.52 -5.57
CA TYR A 94 10.95 -7.54 -5.72
C TYR A 94 11.66 -6.82 -4.58
N SER A 95 11.22 -5.62 -4.23
CA SER A 95 11.85 -4.83 -3.16
C SER A 95 10.89 -3.89 -2.45
N LEU A 96 11.27 -3.51 -1.24
CA LEU A 96 10.66 -2.50 -0.39
C LEU A 96 11.80 -1.63 0.16
N ASP A 97 11.78 -0.33 -0.13
CA ASP A 97 12.84 0.65 0.18
C ASP A 97 14.24 0.18 -0.26
N GLY A 98 14.34 -0.40 -1.46
CA GLY A 98 15.59 -0.95 -1.99
C GLY A 98 16.14 -2.17 -1.25
N CYS A 99 15.36 -2.76 -0.34
CA CYS A 99 15.69 -3.99 0.38
C CYS A 99 14.80 -5.15 -0.08
N SER A 100 15.21 -6.40 0.22
CA SER A 100 14.32 -7.54 0.02
C SER A 100 13.10 -7.44 0.93
N ILE A 101 11.96 -7.95 0.45
CA ILE A 101 10.68 -7.90 1.18
C ILE A 101 10.81 -8.55 2.56
N GLU A 102 11.45 -9.72 2.65
CA GLU A 102 11.60 -10.47 3.89
C GLU A 102 12.39 -9.71 4.94
N LYS A 103 13.33 -8.86 4.51
CA LYS A 103 14.16 -8.07 5.41
C LYS A 103 13.43 -6.84 5.90
N ARG A 104 12.69 -6.16 5.01
CA ARG A 104 12.15 -4.82 5.28
C ARG A 104 10.72 -4.82 5.81
N LEU A 105 9.88 -5.73 5.35
CA LEU A 105 8.47 -5.80 5.76
C LEU A 105 8.28 -5.91 7.28
N PRO A 106 9.08 -6.69 8.04
CA PRO A 106 8.90 -6.79 9.49
C PRO A 106 9.03 -5.46 10.23
N ASP A 107 9.87 -4.53 9.76
CA ASP A 107 10.04 -3.21 10.39
C ASP A 107 8.69 -2.46 10.41
N TYR A 108 8.01 -2.42 9.27
CA TYR A 108 6.70 -1.78 9.11
C TYR A 108 5.61 -2.42 9.96
N ILE A 109 5.53 -3.76 9.95
CA ILE A 109 4.49 -4.48 10.69
C ILE A 109 4.70 -4.30 12.20
N ASN A 110 5.93 -4.43 12.68
CA ASN A 110 6.26 -4.26 14.10
C ASN A 110 5.99 -2.83 14.57
N ASP A 111 6.36 -1.82 13.78
CA ASP A 111 6.12 -0.42 14.10
C ASP A 111 4.61 -0.12 14.17
N TYR A 112 3.83 -0.66 13.24
CA TYR A 112 2.37 -0.55 13.29
C TYR A 112 1.79 -1.19 14.55
N GLU A 113 2.16 -2.43 14.88
CA GLU A 113 1.71 -3.08 16.11
C GLU A 113 2.10 -2.32 17.37
N ASN A 114 3.31 -1.77 17.41
CA ASN A 114 3.78 -0.96 18.53
C ASN A 114 2.99 0.35 18.64
N SER A 115 2.61 0.97 17.52
CA SER A 115 1.75 2.16 17.50
C SER A 115 0.35 1.86 18.05
N LEU A 116 -0.22 0.70 17.75
CA LEU A 116 -1.50 0.25 18.31
C LEU A 116 -1.43 0.03 19.82
N LYS A 117 -0.34 -0.57 20.31
CA LYS A 117 -0.11 -0.76 21.76
C LYS A 117 0.02 0.57 22.50
N ARG A 118 0.67 1.57 21.89
CA ARG A 118 0.84 2.92 22.48
C ARG A 118 -0.45 3.75 22.46
N SER A 119 -1.34 3.50 21.50
CA SER A 119 -2.58 4.28 21.29
C SER A 119 -3.80 3.70 22.00
N ALA A 120 -3.72 2.51 22.59
CA ALA A 120 -4.81 1.92 23.37
C ALA A 120 -5.01 2.62 24.72
N PRO A 121 -6.20 3.19 25.02
CA PRO A 121 -6.55 3.57 26.38
C PRO A 121 -7.07 2.35 27.18
N ILE A 122 -6.78 2.33 28.48
CA ILE A 122 -7.40 1.47 29.51
C ILE A 122 -8.95 1.66 29.48
N PRO A 123 -9.75 0.70 29.97
CA PRO A 123 -10.61 -0.22 29.22
C PRO A 123 -11.99 0.30 28.74
N LYS A 124 -12.49 -0.37 27.69
CA LYS A 124 -13.88 -0.61 27.25
C LYS A 124 -14.88 0.58 27.20
N LYS A 125 -14.97 1.19 26.02
CA LYS A 125 -16.25 1.35 25.32
C LYS A 125 -16.05 0.99 23.85
N ARG A 126 -16.90 0.08 23.32
CA ARG A 126 -16.86 -0.43 21.94
C ARG A 126 -16.69 0.73 20.95
N LYS A 127 -15.50 0.88 20.38
CA LYS A 127 -15.30 1.66 19.16
C LYS A 127 -15.71 0.76 17.99
N LYS A 128 -16.61 1.25 17.13
CA LYS A 128 -16.97 0.58 15.87
C LYS A 128 -15.70 0.38 15.05
N ASN A 129 -15.52 -0.83 14.56
CA ASN A 129 -14.32 -1.22 13.84
C ASN A 129 -14.44 -0.71 12.40
N ILE A 130 -13.34 -0.31 11.76
CA ILE A 130 -13.36 0.12 10.35
C ILE A 130 -13.90 -1.00 9.42
N PHE A 131 -13.75 -2.25 9.87
CA PHE A 131 -14.35 -3.44 9.25
C PHE A 131 -15.89 -3.45 9.24
N ASP A 132 -16.56 -2.70 10.11
CA ASP A 132 -18.03 -2.59 10.13
C ASP A 132 -18.54 -1.69 8.98
N VAL A 133 -17.69 -0.84 8.42
CA VAL A 133 -18.05 0.06 7.30
C VAL A 133 -17.97 -0.69 5.97
N LEU A 134 -17.01 -1.61 5.81
CA LEU A 134 -16.84 -2.38 4.58
C LEU A 134 -17.79 -3.58 4.45
N LYS A 135 -18.36 -4.09 5.55
CA LYS A 135 -19.38 -5.16 5.50
C LYS A 135 -20.77 -4.70 5.06
N ASN A 136 -21.07 -3.40 5.08
CA ASN A 136 -22.43 -2.89 4.84
C ASN A 136 -22.77 -2.57 3.37
N LYS A 137 -21.93 -2.95 2.40
CA LYS A 137 -22.20 -2.72 0.97
C LYS A 137 -22.53 -3.96 0.15
N ASN A 138 -22.59 -5.15 0.76
CA ASN A 138 -22.94 -6.39 0.04
C ASN A 138 -24.38 -6.89 0.25
N ASP A 139 -25.23 -6.13 0.95
CA ASP A 139 -26.67 -6.41 1.00
C ASP A 139 -27.44 -5.28 0.28
N LYS A 140 -27.50 -5.36 -1.04
CA LYS A 140 -28.56 -4.78 -1.86
C LYS A 140 -28.81 -5.62 -3.11
#